data_AF-A0A2D4TEZ1-F1
#
_entry.id   AF-A0A2D4TEZ1-F1
#
_cell.length_a   1.000
_cell.length_b   1.000
_cell.length_c   1.000
_cell.angle_alpha   90.00
_cell.angle_beta   90.00
_cell.angle_gamma   90.00
#
_symmetry.space_group_name_H-M   'P 1'
#
loop_
_entity.id
_entity.type
_entity.pdbx_description
1 polymer ?
#
loop_
_entity_poly.entity_id
_entity_poly.type
_entity_poly.pdbx_seq_one_letter_code
_entity_poly.pdbx_strand_id
1 'polypeptide(L)' 'MPWKECKPMDERLKFVARLLDGEKMSSLCREFGISRPTGYKIFSRYKDCGLDGLQDRSRR' A
#
# COMPACT_ATOMS: atom_id res chain seq x y z
N MET A 1 -19.50 -13.14 -13.10
CA MET A 1 -19.90 -12.75 -11.73
C MET A 1 -19.17 -11.45 -11.38
N PRO A 2 -19.89 -10.39 -10.95
CA PRO A 2 -19.35 -9.05 -10.82
C PRO A 2 -18.86 -8.83 -9.39
N TRP A 3 -17.70 -9.38 -9.05
CA TRP A 3 -17.03 -9.03 -7.80
C TRP A 3 -15.62 -8.60 -8.14
N LYS A 4 -15.33 -7.31 -7.87
CA LYS A 4 -13.97 -6.79 -7.80
C LYS A 4 -13.28 -7.55 -6.67
N GLU A 5 -12.54 -8.60 -7.02
CA GLU A 5 -11.41 -9.01 -6.22
C GLU A 5 -10.49 -7.79 -6.12
N CYS A 6 -10.60 -7.01 -5.05
CA CYS A 6 -9.56 -6.07 -4.68
C CYS A 6 -8.36 -6.94 -4.31
N LYS A 7 -7.45 -7.18 -5.27
CA LYS A 7 -6.21 -7.87 -4.96
C LYS A 7 -5.45 -7.00 -3.96
N PRO A 8 -4.74 -7.56 -2.98
CA PRO A 8 -3.94 -6.78 -2.03
C PRO A 8 -2.97 -5.79 -2.70
N MET A 9 -2.55 -6.07 -3.93
CA MET A 9 -1.77 -5.16 -4.78
C MET A 9 -2.53 -3.87 -5.11
N ASP A 10 -3.83 -3.95 -5.37
CA ASP A 10 -4.68 -2.78 -5.69
C ASP A 10 -4.84 -1.88 -4.47
N GLU A 11 -4.93 -2.44 -3.27
CA GLU A 11 -5.02 -1.64 -2.03
C GLU A 11 -3.68 -0.99 -1.69
N ARG A 12 -2.56 -1.71 -1.84
CA ARG A 12 -1.22 -1.14 -1.65
C ARG A 12 -0.93 -0.03 -2.67
N LEU A 13 -1.37 -0.20 -3.92
CA LEU A 13 -1.22 0.81 -4.96
C LEU A 13 -2.05 2.07 -4.64
N LYS A 14 -3.32 1.90 -4.24
CA LYS A 14 -4.18 3.02 -3.80
C LYS A 14 -3.59 3.75 -2.60
N PHE A 15 -3.03 3.02 -1.64
CA PHE A 15 -2.38 3.60 -0.48
C PHE A 15 -1.21 4.51 -0.88
N VAL A 16 -0.33 4.02 -1.77
CA VAL A 16 0.82 4.81 -2.26
C VAL A 16 0.37 6.01 -3.08
N ALA A 17 -0.59 5.84 -3.99
CA ALA A 17 -1.10 6.93 -4.82
C ALA A 17 -1.61 8.11 -3.97
N ARG A 18 -2.47 7.83 -2.98
CA ARG A 18 -2.99 8.87 -2.07
C ARG A 18 -1.91 9.50 -1.20
N LEU A 19 -0.89 8.73 -0.80
CA LEU A 19 0.25 9.27 -0.07
C LEU A 19 1.08 10.22 -0.95
N LEU A 20 1.21 9.94 -2.25
CA LEU A 20 1.87 10.82 -3.23
C LEU A 20 1.04 12.06 -3.54
N ASP A 21 -0.29 11.97 -3.47
CA ASP A 21 -1.21 13.12 -3.58
C ASP A 21 -1.13 14.07 -2.37
N GLY A 22 -0.30 13.75 -1.37
CA GLY A 22 0.00 14.61 -0.22
C GLY A 22 -0.82 14.32 1.03
N GLU A 23 -1.59 13.24 1.05
CA GLU A 23 -2.29 12.84 2.27
C GLU A 23 -1.33 12.40 3.38
N LYS A 24 -1.77 12.56 4.64
CA LYS A 24 -0.93 12.27 5.81
C LYS A 24 -0.90 10.77 6.10
N MET A 25 0.32 10.23 6.27
CA MET A 25 0.58 8.82 6.63
C MET A 25 -0.31 8.30 7.76
N SER A 26 -0.49 9.09 8.84
CA SER A 26 -1.30 8.70 10.00
C SER A 26 -2.77 8.46 9.66
N SER A 27 -3.37 9.34 8.85
CA SER A 27 -4.79 9.26 8.47
C SER A 27 -5.01 8.09 7.52
N LEU A 28 -4.14 7.98 6.51
CA LEU A 28 -4.16 6.89 5.54
C LEU A 28 -4.00 5.52 6.20
N CYS A 29 -3.06 5.36 7.13
CA CYS A 29 -2.88 4.07 7.82
C CYS A 29 -4.15 3.65 8.57
N ARG A 30 -4.84 4.60 9.21
CA ARG A 30 -6.10 4.33 9.92
C ARG A 30 -7.21 3.92 8.95
N GLU A 31 -7.31 4.58 7.80
CA GLU A 31 -8.33 4.29 6.80
C GLU A 31 -8.11 2.94 6.11
N PHE A 32 -6.85 2.60 5.80
CA PHE A 32 -6.47 1.32 5.20
C PHE A 32 -6.34 0.19 6.23
N GLY A 33 -6.64 0.43 7.51
CA GLY A 33 -6.61 -0.60 8.56
C GLY A 33 -5.21 -1.16 8.83
N ILE A 34 -4.14 -0.42 8.51
CA ILE A 34 -2.75 -0.85 8.72
C ILE A 34 -2.08 -0.03 9.82
N SER A 35 -1.05 -0.62 10.43
CA SER A 35 -0.21 0.12 11.37
C SER A 35 0.72 1.11 10.62
N ARG A 36 1.09 2.22 11.27
CA ARG A 36 2.04 3.19 10.70
C ARG A 36 3.37 2.56 10.26
N PRO A 37 4.00 1.65 11.03
CA PRO A 37 5.21 0.95 10.57
C PRO A 37 5.01 0.17 9.26
N THR A 38 3.85 -0.48 9.10
CA THR A 38 3.49 -1.16 7.84
C THR A 38 3.36 -0.16 6.69
N GLY A 39 2.70 0.98 6.91
CA GLY A 39 2.59 2.06 5.92
C GLY A 39 3.95 2.58 5.47
N TYR A 40 4.86 2.87 6.40
CA TYR A 40 6.24 3.27 6.06
C TYR A 40 6.99 2.19 5.28
N LYS A 41 6.82 0.91 5.64
CA LYS A 41 7.47 -0.20 4.93
C LYS A 41 6.95 -0.35 3.49
N ILE A 42 5.64 -0.20 3.29
CA ILE A 42 5.03 -0.19 1.95
C ILE A 42 5.61 0.96 1.13
N PHE A 43 5.66 2.17 1.70
CA PHE A 43 6.16 3.34 0.98
C PHE A 43 7.65 3.26 0.68
N SER A 44 8.48 2.78 1.62
CA SER A 44 9.92 2.55 1.37
C SER A 44 10.11 1.60 0.20
N ARG A 45 9.43 0.46 0.20
CA ARG A 45 9.52 -0.52 -0.90
C ARG A 45 9.10 0.05 -2.24
N TYR A 46 8.10 0.92 -2.26
CA TYR A 46 7.71 1.63 -3.46
C TYR A 46 8.81 2.58 -3.95
N LYS A 47 9.47 3.31 -3.07
CA LYS A 47 10.61 4.17 -3.47
C LYS A 47 11.78 3.36 -4.00
N ASP A 48 12.05 2.20 -3.41
CA ASP A 48 13.22 1.38 -3.74
C ASP A 48 13.01 0.55 -5.02
N CYS A 49 11.80 0.04 -5.26
CA CYS A 49 11.51 -0.95 -6.31
C CYS A 49 10.29 -0.59 -7.18
N GLY A 50 9.70 0.59 -7.01
CA GLY A 50 8.47 0.96 -7.72
C GLY A 50 7.30 0.02 -7.44
N LEU A 51 6.54 -0.32 -8.49
CA LEU A 51 5.37 -1.20 -8.40
C LEU A 51 5.74 -2.62 -7.95
N ASP A 52 6.93 -3.11 -8.30
CA ASP A 52 7.41 -4.43 -7.89
C ASP A 52 7.60 -4.54 -6.36
N GLY A 53 7.85 -3.40 -5.71
CA GLY A 53 7.92 -3.31 -4.25
C GLY A 53 6.59 -3.60 -3.53
N LEU A 54 5.46 -3.49 -4.24
CA LEU A 54 4.11 -3.67 -3.72
C LEU A 54 3.57 -5.09 -3.88
N GLN A 55 4.19 -5.90 -4.76
CA GLN A 55 3.83 -7.29 -4.94
C GLN A 55 4.00 -8.09 -3.65
N ASP A 56 3.19 -9.14 -3.50
CA ASP A 56 3.28 -9.98 -2.31
C ASP A 56 4.54 -10.83 -2.35
N ARG A 57 5.48 -10.53 -1.44
CA ARG A 57 6.64 -11.39 -1.22
C ARG A 57 6.21 -12.46 -0.25
N SER A 58 5.92 -13.64 -0.78
CA SER A 58 5.73 -14.86 0.00
C SER A 58 6.87 -14.96 1.02
N ARG A 59 6.50 -14.96 2.30
CA ARG A 59 7.45 -15.20 3.39
C ARG A 59 7.73 -16.70 3.39
N ARG A 60 8.86 -17.11 2.83
CA ARG A 60 9.48 -18.40 3.18
C ARG A 60 10.03 -18.35 4.60
#